data_AF-A0A930BW86-F1
#
_entry.id   AF-A0A930BW86-F1
#
_cell.length_a   1.000
_cell.length_b   1.000
_cell.length_c   1.000
_cell.angle_alpha   90.00
_cell.angle_beta   90.00
_cell.angle_gamma   90.00
#
_symmetry.space_group_name_H-M   'P 1'
#
loop_
_entity.id
_entity.type
_entity.pdbx_description
1 polymer ?
#
loop_
_entity_poly.entity_id
_entity_poly.type
_entity_poly.pdbx_seq_one_letter_code
_entity_poly.pdbx_strand_id
1 'polypeptide(L)'
;MPTPTHFLHPHMDVVYLIYGAAFMALGLMISVRQNTRSELALSPLLWLLAGFGFVHGTQEWLDMWRQLHGPQPVMDVLRPATQIASYLLLFDFGRRLLRHCLPAGSLGHRLLGPALYAPLLGGGGLLAWQSAEPLALASILSRYLLSLPASLLAGYALLRYTREQLIPAFGPAHRARLSRLGRLAGSAFFAYGFFGGLVVPAADWAPASLFNQNIFLDRVGLPVQLFRALCAIAITITLGRLLGIFQLETIQRIRTAWSATEDALD
;
A
#
# COMPACT_ATOMS: atom_id res chain seq x y z
N MET A 1 -22.87 7.11 -32.51
CA MET A 1 -22.93 7.65 -31.13
C MET A 1 -21.70 8.51 -30.93
N PRO A 2 -21.80 9.72 -30.36
CA PRO A 2 -20.61 10.50 -30.05
C PRO A 2 -19.80 9.70 -29.01
N THR A 3 -18.53 9.45 -29.31
CA THR A 3 -17.57 8.91 -28.36
C THR A 3 -17.61 9.77 -27.11
N PRO A 4 -17.79 9.19 -25.89
CA PRO A 4 -17.69 9.98 -24.68
C PRO A 4 -16.30 10.62 -24.68
N THR A 5 -16.26 11.94 -24.83
CA THR A 5 -15.03 12.71 -24.66
C THR A 5 -14.67 12.59 -23.19
N HIS A 6 -13.77 11.65 -22.88
CA HIS A 6 -13.31 11.42 -21.51
C HIS A 6 -12.58 12.66 -21.02
N PHE A 7 -13.30 13.51 -20.28
CA PHE A 7 -12.87 14.84 -19.85
C PHE A 7 -11.48 14.86 -19.17
N LEU A 8 -11.10 13.76 -18.51
CA LEU A 8 -9.83 13.64 -17.78
C LEU A 8 -8.69 12.99 -18.58
N HIS A 9 -8.94 12.42 -19.76
CA HIS A 9 -7.89 11.78 -20.55
C HIS A 9 -6.72 12.72 -20.88
N PRO A 10 -6.95 14.03 -21.18
CA PRO A 10 -5.86 15.00 -21.38
C PRO A 10 -5.11 15.39 -20.10
N HIS A 11 -5.63 15.07 -18.92
CA HIS A 11 -5.13 15.50 -17.60
C HIS A 11 -4.62 14.35 -16.73
N MET A 12 -4.34 13.20 -17.35
CA MET A 12 -3.87 11.99 -16.66
C MET A 12 -2.49 12.17 -16.04
N ASP A 13 -1.66 13.03 -16.63
CA ASP A 13 -0.36 13.45 -16.09
C ASP A 13 -0.51 14.05 -14.69
N VAL A 14 -1.49 14.93 -14.46
CA VAL A 14 -1.79 15.51 -13.16
C VAL A 14 -2.25 14.44 -12.15
N VAL A 15 -3.05 13.47 -12.61
CA VAL A 15 -3.49 12.36 -11.76
C VAL A 15 -2.30 11.52 -11.31
N TYR A 16 -1.40 11.15 -12.23
CA TYR A 16 -0.18 10.41 -11.90
C TYR A 16 0.76 11.20 -11.00
N LEU A 17 0.88 12.52 -11.20
CA LEU A 17 1.67 13.40 -10.34
C LEU A 17 1.17 13.36 -8.90
N ILE A 18 -0.13 13.61 -8.68
CA ILE A 18 -0.76 13.62 -7.35
C ILE A 18 -0.69 12.23 -6.71
N TYR A 19 -0.94 11.19 -7.51
CA TYR A 19 -0.92 9.82 -7.04
C TYR A 19 0.47 9.41 -6.55
N GLY A 20 1.50 9.67 -7.37
CA GLY A 20 2.89 9.44 -6.99
C GLY A 20 3.31 10.28 -5.79
N ALA A 21 2.93 11.55 -5.75
CA ALA A 21 3.23 12.45 -4.64
C ALA A 21 2.59 12.01 -3.31
N ALA A 22 1.37 11.45 -3.33
CA ALA A 22 0.72 10.93 -2.13
C ALA A 22 1.55 9.80 -1.49
N PHE A 23 2.00 8.82 -2.29
CA PHE A 23 2.84 7.74 -1.77
C PHE A 23 4.27 8.18 -1.43
N MET A 24 4.82 9.13 -2.16
CA MET A 24 6.10 9.77 -1.80
C MET A 24 6.00 10.45 -0.43
N ALA A 25 4.89 11.16 -0.18
CA ALA A 25 4.62 11.80 1.11
C ALA A 25 4.42 10.76 2.23
N LEU A 26 3.76 9.63 1.96
CA LEU A 26 3.70 8.51 2.91
C LEU A 26 5.10 8.02 3.29
N GLY A 27 5.95 7.78 2.28
CA GLY A 27 7.34 7.37 2.46
C GLY A 27 8.11 8.33 3.35
N LEU A 28 8.13 9.61 2.97
CA LEU A 28 8.83 10.67 3.70
C LEU A 28 8.32 10.82 5.13
N MET A 29 7.00 10.84 5.31
CA MET A 29 6.38 10.99 6.62
C MET A 29 6.75 9.84 7.55
N ILE A 30 6.78 8.60 7.05
CA ILE A 30 7.22 7.47 7.85
C ILE A 30 8.70 7.62 8.20
N SER A 31 9.57 7.92 7.24
CA SER A 31 11.00 8.06 7.47
C SER A 31 11.34 9.15 8.51
N VAL A 32 10.66 10.29 8.46
CA VAL A 32 10.86 11.39 9.41
C VAL A 32 10.30 11.05 10.79
N ARG A 33 9.21 10.27 10.84
CA ARG A 33 8.50 9.98 12.10
C ARG A 33 8.85 8.65 12.74
N GLN A 34 9.70 7.85 12.11
CA GLN A 34 10.04 6.52 12.58
C GLN A 34 10.79 6.62 13.91
N ASN A 35 10.15 6.15 14.98
CA ASN A 35 10.79 6.02 16.28
C ASN A 35 11.26 4.58 16.46
N THR A 36 12.54 4.33 16.21
CA THR A 36 13.18 3.01 16.36
C THR A 36 13.21 2.50 17.80
N ARG A 37 12.91 3.36 18.79
CA ARG A 37 12.81 2.98 20.21
C ARG A 37 11.38 2.64 20.66
N SER A 38 10.40 2.64 19.76
CA SER A 38 9.03 2.27 20.11
C SER A 38 8.91 0.76 20.34
N GLU A 39 8.26 0.38 21.45
CA GLU A 39 7.95 -1.01 21.81
C GLU A 39 6.83 -1.63 20.94
N LEU A 40 6.19 -0.83 20.09
CA LEU A 40 5.12 -1.29 19.21
C LEU A 40 5.69 -2.16 18.08
N ALA A 41 5.15 -3.37 17.91
CA ALA A 41 5.53 -4.27 16.83
C ALA A 41 5.34 -3.72 15.41
N LEU A 42 4.54 -2.66 15.23
CA LEU A 42 4.45 -1.94 13.97
C LEU A 42 5.74 -1.19 13.62
N SER A 43 6.45 -0.65 14.61
CA SER A 43 7.64 0.20 14.41
C SER A 43 8.74 -0.44 13.53
N PRO A 44 9.19 -1.68 13.80
CA PRO A 44 10.21 -2.33 12.96
C PRO A 44 9.70 -2.72 11.56
N LEU A 45 8.40 -2.60 11.28
CA LEU A 45 7.80 -2.89 9.97
C LEU A 45 7.54 -1.62 9.15
N LEU A 46 7.62 -0.43 9.76
CA LEU A 46 7.32 0.83 9.08
C LEU A 46 8.23 1.11 7.88
N TRP A 47 9.48 0.65 7.91
CA TRP A 47 10.39 0.82 6.77
C TRP A 47 9.89 0.13 5.49
N LEU A 48 9.16 -0.99 5.60
CA LEU A 48 8.56 -1.68 4.46
C LEU A 48 7.50 -0.79 3.80
N LEU A 49 6.70 -0.13 4.64
CA LEU A 49 5.64 0.76 4.17
C LEU A 49 6.21 2.07 3.63
N ALA A 50 7.31 2.56 4.20
CA ALA A 50 8.06 3.70 3.66
C ALA A 50 8.66 3.37 2.29
N GLY A 51 9.33 2.23 2.19
CA GLY A 51 9.89 1.72 0.94
C GLY A 51 8.80 1.52 -0.12
N PHE A 52 7.64 0.96 0.25
CA PHE A 52 6.49 0.89 -0.64
C PHE A 52 6.09 2.29 -1.14
N GLY A 53 5.97 3.27 -0.24
CA GLY A 53 5.63 4.65 -0.62
C GLY A 53 6.61 5.25 -1.63
N PHE A 54 7.92 5.12 -1.39
CA PHE A 54 8.96 5.63 -2.30
C PHE A 54 8.97 4.91 -3.65
N VAL A 55 8.98 3.57 -3.63
CA VAL A 55 9.11 2.77 -4.85
C VAL A 55 7.83 2.87 -5.70
N HIS A 56 6.65 2.82 -5.06
CA HIS A 56 5.38 2.95 -5.77
C HIS A 56 5.14 4.37 -6.26
N GLY A 57 5.44 5.38 -5.44
CA GLY A 57 5.36 6.78 -5.88
C GLY A 57 6.24 7.06 -7.10
N THR A 58 7.45 6.49 -7.11
CA THR A 58 8.35 6.53 -8.28
C THR A 58 7.74 5.84 -9.49
N GLN A 59 7.14 4.66 -9.32
CA GLN A 59 6.49 3.92 -10.41
C GLN A 59 5.40 4.76 -11.09
N GLU A 60 4.59 5.50 -10.33
CA GLU A 60 3.54 6.36 -10.91
C GLU A 60 4.12 7.53 -11.71
N TRP A 61 5.26 8.08 -11.28
CA TRP A 61 5.96 9.09 -12.08
C TRP A 61 6.65 8.51 -13.32
N LEU A 62 7.07 7.24 -13.30
CA LEU A 62 7.53 6.54 -14.51
C LEU A 62 6.38 6.31 -15.51
N ASP A 63 5.17 6.03 -15.01
CA ASP A 63 3.96 5.95 -15.84
C ASP A 63 3.62 7.29 -16.48
N MET A 64 3.67 8.38 -15.69
CA MET A 64 3.53 9.75 -16.19
C MET A 64 4.57 10.08 -17.26
N TRP A 65 5.84 9.75 -17.02
CA TRP A 65 6.93 10.02 -17.96
C TRP A 65 6.68 9.35 -19.31
N ARG A 66 6.30 8.06 -19.29
CA ARG A 66 5.94 7.32 -20.51
C ARG A 66 4.75 7.93 -21.22
N GLN A 67 3.75 8.44 -20.49
CA GLN A 67 2.59 9.08 -21.10
C GLN A 67 2.96 10.36 -21.85
N LEU A 68 3.87 11.17 -21.29
CA LEU A 68 4.31 12.44 -21.88
C LEU A 68 5.28 12.25 -23.05
N HIS A 69 6.19 11.27 -22.96
CA HIS A 69 7.31 11.12 -23.91
C HIS A 69 7.19 9.89 -24.82
N GLY A 70 6.13 9.09 -24.67
CA GLY A 70 5.91 7.87 -25.42
C GLY A 70 6.73 6.67 -24.95
N PRO A 71 6.70 5.56 -25.71
CA PRO A 71 7.44 4.34 -25.38
C PRO A 71 8.95 4.55 -25.39
N GLN A 72 9.64 3.99 -24.38
CA GLN A 72 11.09 4.10 -24.19
C GLN A 72 11.59 2.79 -23.59
N PRO A 73 12.61 2.11 -24.18
CA PRO A 73 13.02 0.77 -23.76
C PRO A 73 13.38 0.66 -22.27
N VAL A 74 14.05 1.69 -21.74
CA VAL A 74 14.41 1.74 -20.31
C VAL A 74 13.17 1.82 -19.42
N MET A 75 12.18 2.62 -19.82
CA MET A 75 10.92 2.78 -19.05
C MET A 75 10.06 1.52 -19.13
N ASP A 76 10.06 0.83 -20.26
CA ASP A 76 9.36 -0.45 -20.45
C ASP A 76 9.81 -1.51 -19.46
N VAL A 77 11.08 -1.48 -19.03
CA VAL A 77 11.64 -2.40 -18.03
C VAL A 77 11.46 -1.85 -16.61
N LEU A 78 11.76 -0.57 -16.37
CA LEU A 78 11.72 0.00 -15.01
C LEU A 78 10.30 0.04 -14.42
N ARG A 79 9.27 0.29 -15.24
CA ARG A 79 7.88 0.36 -14.78
C ARG A 79 7.40 -0.95 -14.14
N PRO A 80 7.40 -2.11 -14.82
CA PRO A 80 7.00 -3.37 -14.20
C PRO A 80 7.95 -3.79 -13.06
N ALA A 81 9.25 -3.50 -13.15
CA ALA A 81 10.20 -3.82 -12.08
C ALA A 81 9.89 -3.06 -10.77
N THR A 82 9.72 -1.74 -10.84
CA THR A 82 9.33 -0.91 -9.69
C THR A 82 7.94 -1.27 -9.18
N GLN A 83 6.99 -1.59 -10.07
CA GLN A 83 5.67 -2.06 -9.69
C GLN A 83 5.74 -3.35 -8.85
N ILE A 84 6.46 -4.37 -9.31
CA ILE A 84 6.64 -5.63 -8.57
C ILE A 84 7.34 -5.39 -7.24
N ALA A 85 8.44 -4.62 -7.24
CA ALA A 85 9.21 -4.32 -6.03
C ALA A 85 8.34 -3.61 -4.98
N SER A 86 7.52 -2.64 -5.39
CA SER A 86 6.62 -1.95 -4.47
C SER A 86 5.58 -2.90 -3.86
N TYR A 87 4.94 -3.75 -4.66
CA TYR A 87 3.94 -4.69 -4.14
C TYR A 87 4.57 -5.74 -3.23
N LEU A 88 5.82 -6.15 -3.46
CA LEU A 88 6.55 -7.03 -2.55
C LEU A 88 6.76 -6.39 -1.17
N LEU A 89 7.10 -5.10 -1.12
CA LEU A 89 7.24 -4.36 0.14
C LEU A 89 5.92 -4.28 0.90
N LEU A 90 4.82 -3.94 0.20
CA LEU A 90 3.49 -3.90 0.81
C LEU A 90 3.02 -5.29 1.27
N PHE A 91 3.29 -6.31 0.48
CA PHE A 91 2.95 -7.69 0.80
C PHE A 91 3.68 -8.16 2.06
N ASP A 92 4.99 -7.90 2.13
CA ASP A 92 5.80 -8.27 3.28
C ASP A 92 5.37 -7.52 4.54
N PHE A 93 5.02 -6.24 4.41
CA PHE A 93 4.42 -5.46 5.50
C PHE A 93 3.14 -6.11 6.02
N GLY A 94 2.16 -6.35 5.15
CA GLY A 94 0.86 -6.93 5.54
C GLY A 94 1.01 -8.33 6.14
N ARG A 95 1.85 -9.18 5.52
CA ARG A 95 2.14 -10.54 5.98
C ARG A 95 2.78 -10.54 7.37
N ARG A 96 3.84 -9.75 7.59
CA ARG A 96 4.55 -9.70 8.89
C ARG A 96 3.68 -9.11 10.00
N LEU A 97 2.93 -8.04 9.69
CA LEU A 97 2.04 -7.42 10.67
C LEU A 97 0.90 -8.37 11.08
N LEU A 98 0.28 -9.07 10.12
CA LEU A 98 -0.76 -10.05 10.43
C LEU A 98 -0.19 -11.23 11.22
N ARG A 99 0.99 -11.72 10.84
CA ARG A 99 1.66 -12.82 11.54
C ARG A 99 1.99 -12.48 12.99
N HIS A 100 2.25 -11.20 13.31
CA HIS A 100 2.41 -10.72 14.67
C HIS A 100 1.10 -10.71 15.49
N CYS A 101 -0.05 -10.63 14.82
CA CYS A 101 -1.36 -10.73 15.49
C CYS A 101 -1.83 -12.18 15.70
N LEU A 102 -1.06 -13.17 15.23
CA LEU A 102 -1.43 -14.59 15.27
C LEU A 102 -0.59 -15.35 16.31
N PRO A 103 -1.17 -16.31 17.04
CA PRO A 103 -0.42 -17.15 17.96
C PRO A 103 0.72 -17.91 17.26
N ALA A 104 1.88 -17.93 17.91
CA ALA A 104 3.03 -18.73 17.47
C ALA A 104 2.64 -20.21 17.41
N GLY A 105 2.72 -20.83 16.22
CA GLY A 105 2.34 -22.22 15.98
C GLY A 105 1.00 -22.42 15.28
N SER A 106 0.14 -21.39 15.19
CA SER A 106 -1.11 -21.48 14.42
C SER A 106 -0.85 -21.75 12.93
N LEU A 107 -1.79 -22.43 12.27
CA LEU A 107 -1.71 -22.68 10.82
C LEU A 107 -1.56 -21.37 10.04
N GLY A 108 -2.32 -20.33 10.39
CA GLY A 108 -2.23 -19.01 9.77
C GLY A 108 -0.84 -18.37 9.90
N HIS A 109 -0.19 -18.51 11.07
CA HIS A 109 1.18 -18.03 11.27
C HIS A 109 2.18 -18.75 10.35
N ARG A 110 1.98 -20.06 10.11
CA ARG A 110 2.82 -20.87 9.21
C ARG A 110 2.57 -20.55 7.73
N LEU A 111 1.31 -20.38 7.33
CA LEU A 111 0.90 -20.03 5.96
C LEU A 111 1.43 -18.65 5.54
N LEU A 112 1.52 -17.70 6.48
CA LEU A 112 2.15 -16.40 6.28
C LEU A 112 3.69 -16.46 6.37
N GLY A 113 4.29 -17.64 6.25
CA GLY A 113 5.74 -17.83 6.18
C GLY A 113 6.34 -17.42 4.82
N PRO A 114 7.68 -17.46 4.68
CA PRO A 114 8.35 -17.15 3.42
C PRO A 114 7.99 -18.09 2.26
N ALA A 115 7.52 -19.30 2.54
CA ALA A 115 7.07 -20.26 1.53
C ALA A 115 5.97 -19.69 0.61
N LEU A 116 5.23 -18.68 1.08
CA LEU A 116 4.20 -18.00 0.29
C LEU A 116 4.75 -17.25 -0.94
N TYR A 117 6.03 -16.87 -0.94
CA TYR A 117 6.65 -16.24 -2.12
C TYR A 117 6.83 -17.21 -3.29
N ALA A 118 7.00 -18.50 -3.03
CA ALA A 118 7.30 -19.49 -4.06
C ALA A 118 6.19 -19.60 -5.13
N PRO A 119 4.90 -19.81 -4.78
CA PRO A 119 3.85 -19.83 -5.79
C PRO A 119 3.61 -18.45 -6.43
N LEU A 120 3.77 -17.35 -5.67
CA LEU A 120 3.47 -16.00 -6.15
C LEU A 120 4.51 -15.49 -7.16
N LEU A 121 5.79 -15.66 -6.86
CA LEU A 121 6.89 -15.21 -7.72
C LEU A 121 7.30 -16.26 -8.74
N GLY A 122 7.40 -17.53 -8.32
CA GLY A 122 7.79 -18.62 -9.19
C GLY A 122 6.73 -18.89 -10.26
N GLY A 123 5.48 -19.11 -9.84
CA GLY A 123 4.37 -19.39 -10.76
C GLY A 123 4.07 -18.20 -11.68
N GLY A 124 3.92 -17.00 -11.11
CA GLY A 124 3.66 -15.79 -11.89
C GLY A 124 4.80 -15.43 -12.85
N GLY A 125 6.06 -15.54 -12.39
CA GLY A 125 7.24 -15.26 -13.19
C GLY A 125 7.42 -16.26 -14.35
N LEU A 126 7.19 -17.55 -14.11
CA LEU A 126 7.28 -18.57 -15.14
C LEU A 126 6.19 -18.40 -16.22
N LEU A 127 4.97 -18.03 -15.83
CA LEU A 127 3.90 -17.72 -16.79
C LEU A 127 4.23 -16.48 -17.63
N ALA A 128 4.74 -15.42 -16.99
CA ALA A 128 5.18 -14.22 -17.70
C ALA A 128 6.31 -14.53 -18.70
N TRP A 129 7.33 -15.28 -18.26
CA TRP A 129 8.48 -15.64 -19.09
C TRP A 129 8.11 -16.41 -20.36
N GLN A 130 7.12 -17.31 -20.27
CA GLN A 130 6.67 -18.13 -21.41
C GLN A 130 5.71 -17.39 -22.36
N SER A 131 5.26 -16.18 -22.01
CA SER A 131 4.32 -15.44 -22.83
C SER A 131 5.01 -14.69 -23.97
N ALA A 132 4.24 -14.37 -25.02
CA ALA A 132 4.73 -13.56 -26.13
C ALA A 132 5.13 -12.14 -25.70
N GLU A 133 4.50 -11.60 -24.65
CA GLU A 133 4.75 -10.26 -24.11
C GLU A 133 5.06 -10.30 -22.61
N PRO A 134 6.28 -10.74 -22.21
CA PRO A 134 6.60 -11.04 -20.81
C PRO A 134 6.41 -9.87 -19.84
N LEU A 135 6.82 -8.67 -20.24
CA LEU A 135 6.73 -7.49 -19.38
C LEU A 135 5.28 -7.04 -19.16
N ALA A 136 4.45 -7.13 -20.20
CA ALA A 136 3.03 -6.80 -20.12
C ALA A 136 2.31 -7.80 -19.22
N LEU A 137 2.53 -9.11 -19.42
CA LEU A 137 1.93 -10.14 -18.59
C LEU A 137 2.42 -10.08 -17.14
N ALA A 138 3.72 -9.84 -16.90
CA ALA A 138 4.27 -9.64 -15.56
C ALA A 138 3.60 -8.46 -14.84
N SER A 139 3.34 -7.35 -15.56
CA SER A 139 2.63 -6.20 -14.99
C SER A 139 1.21 -6.57 -14.56
N ILE A 140 0.46 -7.29 -15.38
CA ILE A 140 -0.91 -7.73 -15.04
C ILE A 140 -0.89 -8.75 -13.90
N LEU A 141 -0.05 -9.79 -13.98
CA LEU A 141 0.05 -10.82 -12.95
C LEU A 141 0.50 -10.25 -11.61
N SER A 142 1.40 -9.26 -11.58
CA SER A 142 1.80 -8.62 -10.33
C SER A 142 0.64 -7.89 -9.63
N ARG A 143 -0.35 -7.39 -10.38
CA ARG A 143 -1.55 -6.77 -9.80
C ARG A 143 -2.46 -7.82 -9.13
N TYR A 144 -2.65 -8.96 -9.79
CA TYR A 144 -3.47 -10.05 -9.25
C TYR A 144 -2.79 -10.82 -8.12
N LEU A 145 -1.52 -11.21 -8.31
CA LEU A 145 -0.80 -12.10 -7.42
C LEU A 145 -0.10 -11.36 -6.28
N LEU A 146 0.24 -10.08 -6.45
CA LEU A 146 0.92 -9.29 -5.41
C LEU A 146 0.04 -8.15 -4.89
N SER A 147 -0.38 -7.21 -5.75
CA SER A 147 -1.09 -6.00 -5.29
C SER A 147 -2.37 -6.30 -4.52
N LEU A 148 -3.24 -7.15 -5.09
CA LEU A 148 -4.50 -7.53 -4.47
C LEU A 148 -4.29 -8.19 -3.10
N PRO A 149 -3.55 -9.31 -2.95
CA PRO A 149 -3.34 -9.92 -1.65
C PRO A 149 -2.52 -9.03 -0.70
N ALA A 150 -1.54 -8.26 -1.19
CA ALA A 150 -0.77 -7.33 -0.36
C ALA A 150 -1.68 -6.30 0.31
N SER A 151 -2.59 -5.71 -0.47
CA SER A 151 -3.52 -4.69 0.01
C SER A 151 -4.55 -5.27 0.98
N LEU A 152 -5.08 -6.46 0.67
CA LEU A 152 -6.00 -7.17 1.58
C LEU A 152 -5.31 -7.56 2.89
N LEU A 153 -4.09 -8.10 2.84
CA LEU A 153 -3.32 -8.45 4.02
C LEU A 153 -2.99 -7.21 4.84
N ALA A 154 -2.48 -6.14 4.22
CA ALA A 154 -2.16 -4.89 4.92
C ALA A 154 -3.39 -4.27 5.59
N GLY A 155 -4.52 -4.21 4.88
CA GLY A 155 -5.77 -3.68 5.42
C GLY A 155 -6.28 -4.51 6.60
N TYR A 156 -6.34 -5.84 6.46
CA TYR A 156 -6.79 -6.72 7.53
C TYR A 156 -5.83 -6.72 8.73
N ALA A 157 -4.52 -6.76 8.47
CA ALA A 157 -3.49 -6.69 9.50
C ALA A 157 -3.61 -5.41 10.32
N LEU A 158 -3.77 -4.25 9.66
CA LEU A 158 -3.93 -2.97 10.35
C LEU A 158 -5.22 -2.92 11.18
N LEU A 159 -6.35 -3.42 10.65
CA LEU A 159 -7.60 -3.49 11.41
C LEU A 159 -7.45 -4.32 12.68
N ARG A 160 -6.87 -5.51 12.53
CA ARG A 160 -6.66 -6.46 13.62
C ARG A 160 -5.66 -5.92 14.65
N TYR A 161 -4.49 -5.47 14.19
CA TYR A 161 -3.46 -4.86 15.03
C TYR A 161 -3.99 -3.64 15.81
N THR A 162 -4.79 -2.79 15.15
CA THR A 162 -5.41 -1.64 15.82
C THR A 162 -6.33 -2.08 16.96
N ARG A 163 -7.18 -3.08 16.69
CA ARG A 163 -8.16 -3.57 17.67
C ARG A 163 -7.52 -4.31 18.83
N GLU A 164 -6.59 -5.22 18.52
CA GLU A 164 -6.06 -6.21 19.47
C GLU A 164 -4.83 -5.70 20.23
N GLN A 165 -4.07 -4.74 19.69
CA GLN A 165 -2.80 -4.31 20.27
C GLN A 165 -2.74 -2.81 20.53
N LEU A 166 -3.07 -1.97 19.54
CA LEU A 166 -2.98 -0.52 19.72
C LEU A 166 -4.00 0.02 20.74
N ILE A 167 -5.28 -0.32 20.60
CA ILE A 167 -6.32 0.17 21.52
C ILE A 167 -6.02 -0.21 22.98
N PRO A 168 -5.64 -1.47 23.30
CA PRO A 168 -5.19 -1.83 24.65
C PRO A 168 -3.96 -1.06 25.12
N ALA A 169 -2.96 -0.85 24.25
CA ALA A 169 -1.70 -0.18 24.62
C ALA A 169 -1.85 1.32 24.95
N PHE A 170 -2.83 2.01 24.34
CA PHE A 170 -3.08 3.44 24.52
C PHE A 170 -4.29 3.77 25.42
N GLY A 171 -4.99 2.75 25.92
CA GLY A 171 -6.09 2.90 26.87
C GLY A 171 -7.41 3.45 26.26
N PRO A 172 -8.43 3.68 27.12
CA PRO A 172 -9.79 4.02 26.67
C PRO A 172 -9.90 5.41 26.04
N ALA A 173 -9.06 6.37 26.45
CA ALA A 173 -9.11 7.76 25.95
C ALA A 173 -8.91 7.84 24.43
N HIS A 174 -8.05 6.98 23.86
CA HIS A 174 -7.73 6.96 22.44
C HIS A 174 -8.53 5.94 21.62
N ARG A 175 -9.36 5.12 22.28
CA ARG A 175 -10.10 3.99 21.66
C ARG A 175 -10.90 4.41 20.43
N ALA A 176 -11.74 5.44 20.56
CA ALA A 176 -12.63 5.87 19.48
C ALA A 176 -11.86 6.39 18.26
N ARG A 177 -10.79 7.17 18.51
CA ARG A 177 -9.93 7.73 17.47
C ARG A 177 -9.13 6.65 16.76
N LEU A 178 -8.47 5.75 17.50
CA LEU A 178 -7.72 4.63 16.94
C LEU A 178 -8.62 3.70 16.15
N SER A 179 -9.80 3.34 16.68
CA SER A 179 -10.77 2.51 15.96
C SER A 179 -11.22 3.15 14.64
N ARG A 180 -11.45 4.47 14.62
CA ARG A 180 -11.80 5.19 13.38
C ARG A 180 -10.65 5.18 12.39
N LEU A 181 -9.43 5.51 12.83
CA LEU A 181 -8.25 5.55 11.95
C LEU A 181 -7.90 4.17 11.40
N GLY A 182 -7.92 3.13 12.23
CA GLY A 182 -7.69 1.75 11.81
C GLY A 182 -8.73 1.28 10.79
N ARG A 183 -10.01 1.60 10.99
CA ARG A 183 -11.07 1.31 10.01
C ARG A 183 -10.85 2.04 8.69
N LEU A 184 -10.58 3.34 8.73
CA LEU A 184 -10.33 4.11 7.51
C LEU A 184 -9.09 3.62 6.76
N ALA A 185 -7.99 3.35 7.46
CA ALA A 185 -6.77 2.80 6.85
C ALA A 185 -7.04 1.41 6.21
N GLY A 186 -7.69 0.52 6.96
CA GLY A 186 -8.04 -0.81 6.47
C GLY A 186 -8.94 -0.77 5.23
N SER A 187 -10.02 0.03 5.28
CA SER A 187 -10.92 0.24 4.14
C SER A 187 -10.22 0.87 2.95
N ALA A 188 -9.30 1.82 3.15
CA ALA A 188 -8.53 2.43 2.07
C ALA A 188 -7.60 1.42 1.39
N PHE A 189 -6.96 0.52 2.14
CA PHE A 189 -6.19 -0.58 1.56
C PHE A 189 -7.08 -1.58 0.82
N PHE A 190 -8.27 -1.92 1.32
CA PHE A 190 -9.20 -2.79 0.59
C PHE A 190 -9.67 -2.17 -0.72
N ALA A 191 -10.03 -0.88 -0.70
CA ALA A 191 -10.37 -0.13 -1.90
C ALA A 191 -9.19 -0.07 -2.88
N TYR A 192 -7.97 0.14 -2.36
CA TYR A 192 -6.75 0.12 -3.15
C TYR A 192 -6.50 -1.25 -3.81
N GLY A 193 -6.73 -2.35 -3.10
CA GLY A 193 -6.64 -3.70 -3.66
C GLY A 193 -7.65 -3.94 -4.79
N PHE A 194 -8.86 -3.40 -4.65
CA PHE A 194 -9.87 -3.48 -5.71
C PHE A 194 -9.45 -2.66 -6.95
N PHE A 195 -9.21 -1.36 -6.80
CA PHE A 195 -8.91 -0.47 -7.94
C PHE A 195 -7.51 -0.71 -8.54
N GLY A 196 -6.52 -1.03 -7.71
CA GLY A 196 -5.12 -1.25 -8.09
C GLY A 196 -4.80 -2.68 -8.52
N GLY A 197 -5.42 -3.66 -7.86
CA GLY A 197 -5.15 -5.08 -8.06
C GLY A 197 -6.12 -5.79 -9.00
N LEU A 198 -7.43 -5.52 -8.89
CA LEU A 198 -8.45 -6.23 -9.68
C LEU A 198 -8.73 -5.55 -11.03
N VAL A 199 -8.76 -4.21 -11.07
CA VAL A 199 -8.97 -3.46 -12.32
C VAL A 199 -7.62 -3.29 -13.03
N VAL A 200 -7.30 -4.18 -13.96
CA VAL A 200 -6.00 -4.24 -14.67
C VAL A 200 -6.09 -3.68 -16.10
N PRO A 201 -4.96 -3.46 -16.81
CA PRO A 201 -5.01 -3.21 -18.27
C PRO A 201 -5.77 -4.31 -19.03
N ALA A 202 -6.42 -3.96 -20.13
CA ALA A 202 -7.21 -4.90 -20.92
C ALA A 202 -6.34 -6.05 -21.47
N ALA A 203 -6.86 -7.28 -21.38
CA ALA A 203 -6.27 -8.47 -21.98
C ALA A 203 -7.36 -9.49 -22.31
N ASP A 204 -7.07 -10.40 -23.25
CA ASP A 204 -8.06 -11.31 -23.86
C ASP A 204 -8.44 -12.52 -22.98
N TRP A 205 -7.95 -12.58 -21.74
CA TRP A 205 -8.13 -13.70 -20.83
C TRP A 205 -8.76 -13.25 -19.49
N ALA A 206 -9.51 -14.14 -18.85
CA ALA A 206 -10.18 -13.85 -17.58
C ALA A 206 -9.19 -13.95 -16.39
N PRO A 207 -9.23 -13.02 -15.40
CA PRO A 207 -10.28 -12.03 -15.15
C PRO A 207 -10.14 -10.70 -15.92
N ALA A 208 -9.02 -10.46 -16.60
CA ALA A 208 -8.73 -9.18 -17.25
C ALA A 208 -9.72 -8.82 -18.38
N SER A 209 -10.32 -9.82 -19.03
CA SER A 209 -11.38 -9.62 -20.00
C SER A 209 -12.69 -9.10 -19.39
N LEU A 210 -12.94 -9.36 -18.10
CA LEU A 210 -14.16 -8.95 -17.37
C LEU A 210 -13.95 -7.65 -16.58
N PHE A 211 -12.78 -7.51 -15.96
CA PHE A 211 -12.42 -6.38 -15.10
C PHE A 211 -11.14 -5.72 -15.64
N ASN A 212 -11.32 -4.72 -16.51
CA ASN A 212 -10.21 -3.90 -16.99
C ASN A 212 -10.53 -2.40 -16.97
N GLN A 213 -9.47 -1.63 -17.18
CA GLN A 213 -9.49 -0.17 -17.18
C GLN A 213 -10.46 0.41 -18.22
N ASN A 214 -10.60 -0.21 -19.40
CA ASN A 214 -11.49 0.28 -20.46
C ASN A 214 -12.96 0.09 -20.05
N ILE A 215 -13.32 -1.12 -19.60
CA ILE A 215 -14.68 -1.40 -19.09
C ILE A 215 -15.03 -0.50 -17.90
N PHE A 216 -14.06 -0.25 -17.01
CA PHE A 216 -14.27 0.64 -15.87
C PHE A 216 -14.51 2.08 -16.34
N LEU A 217 -13.70 2.57 -17.27
CA LEU A 217 -13.83 3.91 -17.84
C LEU A 217 -15.17 4.09 -18.58
N ASP A 218 -15.61 3.08 -19.35
CA ASP A 218 -16.88 3.12 -20.08
C ASP A 218 -18.09 3.15 -19.13
N ARG A 219 -18.03 2.41 -18.02
CA ARG A 219 -19.15 2.34 -17.05
C ARG A 219 -19.20 3.50 -16.07
N VAL A 220 -18.03 3.96 -15.59
CA VAL A 220 -17.93 4.99 -14.55
C VAL A 220 -17.74 6.39 -15.14
N GLY A 221 -17.24 6.48 -16.37
CA GLY A 221 -16.90 7.75 -17.04
C GLY A 221 -15.59 8.38 -16.54
N LEU A 222 -14.94 7.80 -15.53
CA LEU A 222 -13.70 8.28 -14.91
C LEU A 222 -12.62 7.20 -14.91
N PRO A 223 -11.34 7.58 -15.11
CA PRO A 223 -10.22 6.64 -15.09
C PRO A 223 -10.01 6.06 -13.69
N VAL A 224 -9.72 4.75 -13.61
CA VAL A 224 -9.49 4.07 -12.32
C VAL A 224 -8.31 4.65 -11.54
N GLN A 225 -7.34 5.24 -12.24
CA GLN A 225 -6.18 5.93 -11.68
C GLN A 225 -6.59 7.02 -10.69
N LEU A 226 -7.70 7.73 -10.93
CA LEU A 226 -8.23 8.72 -10.01
C LEU A 226 -8.62 8.08 -8.67
N PHE A 227 -9.31 6.93 -8.72
CA PHE A 227 -9.72 6.19 -7.52
C PHE A 227 -8.51 5.63 -6.78
N ARG A 228 -7.47 5.19 -7.50
CA ARG A 228 -6.19 4.78 -6.88
C ARG A 228 -5.50 5.95 -6.18
N ALA A 229 -5.48 7.12 -6.81
CA ALA A 229 -4.93 8.35 -6.22
C ALA A 229 -5.67 8.73 -4.93
N LEU A 230 -7.01 8.68 -4.94
CA LEU A 230 -7.83 8.91 -3.75
C LEU A 230 -7.53 7.90 -2.63
N CYS A 231 -7.34 6.63 -2.98
CA CYS A 231 -6.92 5.61 -2.01
C CYS A 231 -5.54 5.94 -1.42
N ALA A 232 -4.56 6.33 -2.25
CA ALA A 232 -3.22 6.70 -1.77
C ALA A 232 -3.25 7.89 -0.82
N ILE A 233 -4.03 8.93 -1.13
CA ILE A 233 -4.24 10.09 -0.25
C ILE A 233 -4.86 9.64 1.07
N ALA A 234 -5.91 8.82 1.02
CA ALA A 234 -6.57 8.31 2.22
C ALA A 234 -5.63 7.47 3.10
N ILE A 235 -4.84 6.57 2.50
CA ILE A 235 -3.82 5.76 3.18
C ILE A 235 -2.79 6.68 3.84
N THR A 236 -2.28 7.67 3.10
CA THR A 236 -1.27 8.63 3.57
C THR A 236 -1.78 9.43 4.78
N ILE A 237 -2.98 10.02 4.68
CA ILE A 237 -3.56 10.82 5.76
C ILE A 237 -3.84 9.95 6.99
N THR A 238 -4.43 8.78 6.81
CA THR A 238 -4.83 7.91 7.92
C THR A 238 -3.62 7.37 8.68
N LEU A 239 -2.60 6.87 7.96
CA LEU A 239 -1.35 6.42 8.57
C LEU A 239 -0.57 7.57 9.19
N GLY A 240 -0.58 8.75 8.57
CA GLY A 240 0.05 9.93 9.14
C GLY A 240 -0.55 10.38 10.46
N ARG A 241 -1.88 10.32 10.55
CA ARG A 241 -2.60 10.58 11.79
C ARG A 241 -2.34 9.49 12.83
N LEU A 242 -2.22 8.23 12.42
CA LEU A 242 -1.89 7.11 13.31
C LEU A 242 -0.49 7.31 13.93
N LEU A 243 0.52 7.59 13.11
CA LEU A 243 1.90 7.82 13.56
C LEU A 243 2.01 9.07 14.44
N GLY A 244 1.25 10.12 14.14
CA GLY A 244 1.22 11.32 14.97
C GLY A 244 0.76 11.04 16.41
N ILE A 245 -0.17 10.10 16.60
CA ILE A 245 -0.60 9.69 17.96
C ILE A 245 0.57 9.03 18.70
N PHE A 246 1.31 8.14 18.05
CA PHE A 246 2.42 7.43 18.68
C PHE A 246 3.54 8.36 19.12
N GLN A 247 3.85 9.38 18.32
CA GLN A 247 4.89 10.35 18.65
C GLN A 247 4.51 11.23 19.84
N LEU A 248 3.27 11.73 19.87
CA LEU A 248 2.79 12.59 20.96
C LEU A 248 2.84 11.87 22.31
N GLU A 249 2.38 10.63 22.35
CA GLU A 249 2.43 9.78 23.55
C GLU A 249 3.86 9.45 23.99
N THR A 250 4.77 9.21 23.04
CA THR A 250 6.19 8.96 23.39
C THR A 250 6.81 10.21 24.03
N ILE A 251 6.54 11.39 23.49
CA ILE A 251 7.04 12.66 24.04
C ILE A 251 6.45 12.91 25.43
N GLN A 252 5.15 12.63 25.64
CA GLN A 252 4.52 12.79 26.95
C GLN A 252 5.15 11.88 28.00
N ARG A 253 5.39 10.60 27.68
CA ARG A 253 6.05 9.65 28.60
C ARG A 253 7.45 10.08 29.00
N ILE A 254 8.23 10.61 28.05
CA ILE A 254 9.58 11.13 28.34
C ILE A 254 9.49 12.34 29.28
N ARG A 255 8.55 13.25 29.06
CA ARG A 255 8.35 14.42 29.93
C ARG A 255 7.93 14.03 31.35
N THR A 256 7.01 13.07 31.49
CA THR A 256 6.58 12.61 32.82
C THR A 256 7.69 11.84 33.55
N ALA A 257 8.52 11.09 32.81
CA ALA A 257 9.68 10.44 33.40
C ALA A 257 10.72 11.46 33.87
N TRP A 258 10.96 12.51 33.06
CA TRP A 258 11.86 13.60 33.42
C TRP A 258 11.40 14.37 34.66
N SER A 259 10.12 14.76 34.74
CA SER A 259 9.59 15.45 35.92
C SER A 259 9.68 14.58 37.17
N ALA A 260 9.38 13.28 37.07
CA ALA A 260 9.50 12.35 38.20
C ALA A 260 10.96 12.17 38.67
N THR A 261 11.94 12.30 37.77
CA THR A 261 13.37 12.28 38.16
C THR A 261 13.80 13.59 38.81
N GLU A 262 13.27 14.74 38.39
CA GLU A 262 13.52 16.03 39.06
C GLU A 262 12.93 16.01 40.47
N ASP A 263 11.67 15.61 40.63
CA ASP A 263 10.98 15.50 41.93
C ASP A 263 11.65 14.50 42.90
N ALA A 264 12.45 13.55 42.40
CA ALA A 264 13.17 12.57 43.22
C ALA A 264 14.57 13.03 43.62
N LEU A 265 15.09 14.08 42.99
CA LEU A 265 16.40 14.68 43.28
C LEU A 265 16.30 15.89 44.22
N ASP A 266 15.11 16.49 44.34
CA ASP A 266 14.75 17.54 45.31
C ASP A 266 14.32 16.96 46.67
#